data_AF-B9W9C6-F1
#
_entry.id   AF-B9W9C6-F1
#
_cell.length_a   1.000
_cell.length_b   1.000
_cell.length_c   1.000
_cell.angle_alpha   90.00
_cell.angle_beta   90.00
_cell.angle_gamma   90.00
#
_symmetry.space_group_name_H-M   'P 1'
#
loop_
_entity.id
_entity.type
_entity.pdbx_description
1 polymer ?
#
loop_
_entity_poly.entity_id
_entity_poly.type
_entity_poly.pdbx_seq_one_letter_code
_entity_poly.pdbx_strand_id
1 'polypeptide(L)'
;MFRVTPRATLPWLKVLSQAHVLSPVRTFKLPSIFSAVKRANEIDEKFTNLAERPIDYKVGEIIKQVDKEPELLFQLGFFFYECKRIGITQDLINNRKRGVLYWPIFFGNLIPLNRAFWDTMHLMNKAQHSHRLNPFKINEIGLLDPKNFPSDFYKQLLTGKYNGIDFRDTKVFSMSRPQWEESKDTV
;
A
#
# COMPACT_ATOMS: atom_id res chain seq x y z
N MET A 1 37.86 72.14 42.68
CA MET A 1 38.11 73.19 41.68
C MET A 1 39.01 72.61 40.59
N PHE A 2 38.62 72.75 39.31
CA PHE A 2 39.23 72.11 38.13
C PHE A 2 40.54 72.79 37.67
N ARG A 3 41.44 71.99 37.05
CA ARG A 3 42.07 72.15 35.70
C ARG A 3 43.34 71.28 35.64
N VAL A 4 43.59 70.32 34.71
CA VAL A 4 43.53 70.17 33.23
C VAL A 4 44.91 70.33 32.55
N THR A 5 45.51 69.17 32.20
CA THR A 5 46.35 68.76 31.00
C THR A 5 47.67 69.50 30.68
N PRO A 6 48.68 68.96 29.91
CA PRO A 6 48.65 68.32 28.54
C PRO A 6 49.53 67.03 28.33
N ARG A 7 49.18 66.08 27.44
CA ARG A 7 49.54 65.82 25.99
C ARG A 7 51.08 65.79 25.71
N ALA A 8 51.70 64.86 24.94
CA ALA A 8 51.27 64.02 23.82
C ALA A 8 52.28 62.86 23.46
N THR A 9 51.77 61.88 22.70
CA THR A 9 52.35 60.98 21.64
C THR A 9 53.57 60.06 21.87
N LEU A 10 53.37 58.76 21.61
CA LEU A 10 53.94 57.96 20.51
C LEU A 10 53.39 56.50 20.61
N PRO A 11 53.95 55.54 19.85
CA PRO A 11 53.52 54.79 18.66
C PRO A 11 52.67 53.52 18.98
N TRP A 12 52.15 52.71 18.04
CA TRP A 12 52.69 51.38 17.67
C TRP A 12 51.78 50.72 16.61
N LEU A 13 52.42 50.10 15.60
CA LEU A 13 51.79 49.19 14.64
C LEU A 13 51.17 47.98 15.34
N LYS A 14 49.93 47.63 14.96
CA LYS A 14 49.45 46.25 15.00
C LYS A 14 48.90 45.85 13.63
N VAL A 15 49.73 45.06 12.96
CA VAL A 15 49.44 43.92 12.07
C VAL A 15 47.95 43.60 11.90
N LEU A 16 47.48 43.48 10.65
CA LEU A 16 46.52 42.45 10.23
C LEU A 16 46.56 42.32 8.69
N SER A 17 47.27 41.32 8.19
CA SER A 17 46.92 40.67 6.94
C SER A 17 46.28 39.33 7.30
N GLN A 18 45.13 38.99 6.70
CA GLN A 18 44.87 37.67 6.11
C GLN A 18 43.44 37.57 5.55
N ALA A 19 43.40 37.06 4.31
CA ALA A 19 42.36 36.27 3.68
C ALA A 19 40.89 36.77 3.79
N HIS A 20 40.45 37.49 2.76
CA HIS A 20 39.03 37.52 2.41
C HIS A 20 38.63 36.12 1.90
N VAL A 21 38.14 35.29 2.82
CA VAL A 21 37.45 34.04 2.49
C VAL A 21 36.12 34.43 1.82
N LEU A 22 36.10 34.40 0.48
CA LEU A 22 34.86 34.45 -0.28
C LEU A 22 34.10 33.16 0.00
N SER A 23 33.18 33.20 0.95
CA SER A 23 32.21 32.13 1.16
C SER A 23 31.31 32.03 -0.08
N PRO A 24 31.17 30.84 -0.71
CA PRO A 24 30.28 30.71 -1.84
C PRO A 24 28.84 30.85 -1.33
N VAL A 25 28.14 31.88 -1.79
CA VAL A 25 26.70 32.03 -1.57
C VAL A 25 26.02 30.85 -2.26
N ARG A 26 25.61 29.87 -1.43
CA ARG A 26 24.87 28.69 -1.87
C ARG A 26 23.49 29.15 -2.34
N THR A 27 23.35 29.42 -3.63
CA THR A 27 22.06 29.77 -4.23
C THR A 27 21.18 28.52 -4.18
N PHE A 28 20.27 28.47 -3.21
CA PHE A 28 19.16 27.53 -3.21
C PHE A 28 18.27 27.88 -4.42
N LYS A 29 18.51 27.24 -5.56
CA LYS A 29 17.55 27.22 -6.65
C LYS A 29 16.33 26.43 -6.15
N LEU A 30 15.33 27.15 -5.64
CA LEU A 30 14.02 26.58 -5.38
C LEU A 30 13.49 26.00 -6.70
N PRO A 31 13.26 24.68 -6.81
CA PRO A 31 12.64 24.13 -8.01
C PRO A 31 11.28 24.80 -8.19
N SER A 32 10.97 25.20 -9.42
CA SER A 32 9.74 25.91 -9.78
C SER A 32 8.52 25.19 -9.19
N ILE A 33 7.85 25.85 -8.23
CA ILE A 33 6.64 25.33 -7.59
C ILE A 33 5.58 24.98 -8.66
N PHE A 34 5.55 25.72 -9.76
CA PHE A 34 4.66 25.47 -10.89
C PHE A 34 4.94 24.16 -11.64
N SER A 35 6.20 23.73 -11.77
CA SER A 35 6.51 22.45 -12.44
C SER A 35 6.24 21.25 -11.53
N ALA A 36 6.38 21.41 -10.21
CA ALA A 36 5.99 20.41 -9.22
C ALA A 36 4.46 20.27 -9.12
N VAL A 37 3.73 21.39 -9.11
CA VAL A 37 2.25 21.39 -9.10
C VAL A 37 1.68 20.85 -10.41
N LYS A 38 2.28 21.19 -11.56
CA LYS A 38 1.86 20.62 -12.85
C LYS A 38 2.09 19.11 -12.92
N ARG A 39 3.24 18.62 -12.44
CA ARG A 39 3.49 17.17 -12.30
C ARG A 39 2.51 16.51 -11.34
N ALA A 40 2.23 17.14 -10.21
CA ALA A 40 1.27 16.62 -9.24
C ALA A 40 -0.13 16.50 -9.87
N ASN A 41 -0.57 17.52 -10.61
CA ASN A 41 -1.87 17.51 -11.30
C ASN A 41 -1.91 16.49 -12.44
N GLU A 42 -0.85 16.35 -13.25
CA GLU A 42 -0.79 15.34 -14.32
C GLU A 42 -0.80 13.91 -13.77
N ILE A 43 -0.22 13.72 -12.59
CA ILE A 43 -0.26 12.46 -11.85
C ILE A 43 -1.67 12.23 -11.29
N ASP A 44 -2.29 13.26 -10.71
CA ASP A 44 -3.64 13.21 -10.14
C ASP A 44 -4.71 12.94 -11.22
N GLU A 45 -4.54 13.51 -12.42
CA GLU A 45 -5.43 13.34 -13.57
C GLU A 45 -5.32 11.91 -14.16
N LYS A 46 -4.13 11.32 -14.16
CA LYS A 46 -3.96 9.89 -14.49
C LYS A 46 -4.59 8.98 -13.45
N PHE A 47 -4.54 9.36 -12.17
CA PHE A 47 -5.11 8.57 -11.08
C PHE A 47 -6.63 8.69 -10.96
N THR A 48 -7.22 9.84 -11.30
CA THR A 48 -8.68 9.99 -11.42
C THR A 48 -9.24 9.09 -12.53
N ASN A 49 -8.60 9.08 -13.71
CA ASN A 49 -8.99 8.20 -14.82
C ASN A 49 -8.84 6.70 -14.51
N LEU A 50 -7.93 6.30 -13.62
CA LEU A 50 -7.78 4.92 -13.14
C LEU A 50 -8.77 4.57 -12.01
N ALA A 51 -9.08 5.54 -11.15
CA ALA A 51 -10.08 5.41 -10.09
C ALA A 51 -11.50 5.22 -10.66
N GLU A 52 -11.81 5.84 -11.80
CA GLU A 52 -13.12 5.76 -12.45
C GLU A 52 -13.37 4.46 -13.23
N ARG A 53 -12.35 3.60 -13.40
CA ARG A 53 -12.56 2.34 -14.13
C ARG A 53 -13.52 1.40 -13.39
N PRO A 54 -14.37 0.66 -14.13
CA PRO A 54 -15.27 -0.34 -13.55
C PRO A 54 -14.53 -1.35 -12.67
N ILE A 55 -15.22 -1.82 -11.62
CA ILE A 55 -14.66 -2.82 -10.68
C ILE A 55 -14.22 -4.08 -11.43
N ASP A 56 -15.02 -4.54 -12.39
CA ASP A 56 -14.73 -5.75 -13.18
C ASP A 56 -13.40 -5.66 -13.95
N TYR A 57 -13.08 -4.47 -14.48
CA TYR A 57 -11.80 -4.23 -15.14
C TYR A 57 -10.64 -4.37 -14.14
N LYS A 58 -10.76 -3.73 -12.97
CA LYS A 58 -9.73 -3.77 -11.93
C LYS A 58 -9.51 -5.20 -11.42
N VAL A 59 -10.58 -5.96 -11.23
CA VAL A 59 -10.51 -7.37 -10.82
C VAL A 59 -9.87 -8.22 -11.91
N GLY A 60 -10.24 -8.01 -13.18
CA GLY A 60 -9.62 -8.71 -14.30
C GLY A 60 -8.11 -8.49 -14.35
N GLU A 61 -7.64 -7.26 -14.10
CA GLU A 61 -6.20 -6.96 -14.01
C GLU A 61 -5.55 -7.62 -12.79
N ILE A 62 -6.20 -7.63 -11.62
CA ILE A 62 -5.71 -8.38 -10.46
C ILE A 62 -5.51 -9.85 -10.81
N ILE A 63 -6.52 -10.50 -11.41
CA ILE A 63 -6.46 -11.92 -11.77
C ILE A 63 -5.28 -12.18 -12.71
N LYS A 64 -5.11 -11.38 -13.76
CA LYS A 64 -3.97 -11.51 -14.70
C LYS A 64 -2.61 -11.33 -14.02
N GLN A 65 -2.53 -10.50 -12.97
CA GLN A 65 -1.27 -10.23 -12.29
C GLN A 65 -0.90 -11.32 -11.29
N VAL A 66 -1.89 -12.00 -10.71
CA VAL A 66 -1.70 -13.06 -9.72
C VAL A 66 -1.69 -14.47 -10.31
N ASP A 67 -2.20 -14.69 -11.53
CA ASP A 67 -2.47 -16.01 -12.10
C ASP A 67 -1.30 -17.01 -12.10
N LYS A 68 -0.08 -16.51 -12.12
CA LYS A 68 1.17 -17.30 -12.16
C LYS A 68 2.04 -17.13 -10.93
N GLU A 69 1.55 -16.46 -9.89
CA GLU A 69 2.34 -16.04 -8.75
C GLU A 69 1.87 -16.73 -7.47
N PRO A 70 2.51 -17.85 -7.05
CA PRO A 70 2.04 -18.67 -5.93
C PRO A 70 1.88 -17.88 -4.62
N GLU A 71 2.74 -16.89 -4.37
CA GLU A 71 2.66 -16.05 -3.17
C GLU A 71 1.41 -15.17 -3.15
N LEU A 72 1.10 -14.52 -4.27
CA LEU A 72 -0.09 -13.68 -4.40
C LEU A 72 -1.38 -14.51 -4.40
N LEU A 73 -1.36 -15.70 -5.05
CA LEU A 73 -2.45 -16.65 -4.99
C LEU A 73 -2.69 -17.14 -3.56
N PHE A 74 -1.62 -17.46 -2.82
CA PHE A 74 -1.73 -17.84 -1.41
C PHE A 74 -2.33 -16.72 -0.56
N GLN A 75 -1.80 -15.49 -0.67
CA GLN A 75 -2.28 -14.35 0.12
C GLN A 75 -3.75 -14.04 -0.17
N LEU A 76 -4.15 -14.07 -1.45
CA LEU A 76 -5.52 -13.81 -1.86
C LEU A 76 -6.47 -14.95 -1.44
N GLY A 77 -6.05 -16.21 -1.61
CA GLY A 77 -6.81 -17.36 -1.14
C GLY A 77 -6.99 -17.36 0.38
N PHE A 78 -5.96 -16.98 1.13
CA PHE A 78 -6.06 -16.84 2.58
C PHE A 78 -6.98 -15.68 2.98
N PHE A 79 -6.92 -14.55 2.27
CA PHE A 79 -7.87 -13.46 2.45
C PHE A 79 -9.33 -13.93 2.24
N PHE A 80 -9.60 -14.68 1.17
CA PHE A 80 -10.91 -15.24 0.89
C PHE A 80 -11.39 -16.24 1.95
N TYR A 81 -10.50 -17.08 2.46
CA TYR A 81 -10.80 -17.98 3.57
C TYR A 81 -11.24 -17.21 4.82
N GLU A 82 -10.52 -16.16 5.20
CA GLU A 82 -10.88 -15.33 6.35
C GLU A 82 -12.19 -14.55 6.12
N CYS A 83 -12.45 -14.08 4.89
CA CYS A 83 -13.75 -13.50 4.54
C CYS A 83 -14.88 -14.53 4.74
N LYS A 84 -14.69 -15.76 4.25
CA LYS A 84 -15.66 -16.85 4.40
C LYS A 84 -15.95 -17.17 5.88
N ARG A 85 -14.91 -17.18 6.74
CA ARG A 85 -15.06 -17.43 8.18
C ARG A 85 -15.99 -16.44 8.90
N ILE A 86 -16.11 -15.21 8.41
CA ILE A 86 -17.02 -14.19 8.97
C ILE A 86 -18.27 -13.96 8.13
N GLY A 87 -18.58 -14.86 7.19
CA GLY A 87 -19.80 -14.79 6.37
C GLY A 87 -19.75 -13.77 5.23
N ILE A 88 -18.55 -13.31 4.84
CA ILE A 88 -18.34 -12.50 3.63
C ILE A 88 -18.01 -13.48 2.50
N THR A 89 -19.05 -13.93 1.80
CA THR A 89 -18.96 -14.91 0.71
C THR A 89 -19.59 -14.34 -0.57
N GLN A 90 -19.45 -15.04 -1.71
CA GLN A 90 -20.14 -14.66 -2.94
C GLN A 90 -21.67 -14.83 -2.86
N ASP A 91 -22.14 -15.62 -1.90
CA ASP A 91 -23.54 -15.89 -1.68
C ASP A 91 -24.19 -14.82 -0.79
N LEU A 92 -25.49 -14.59 -0.96
CA LEU A 92 -26.30 -13.74 -0.08
C LEU A 92 -25.69 -12.34 0.17
N ILE A 93 -25.06 -11.73 -0.85
CA ILE A 93 -24.29 -10.48 -0.75
C ILE A 93 -25.04 -9.36 0.00
N ASN A 94 -26.34 -9.20 -0.28
CA ASN A 94 -27.15 -8.14 0.32
C ASN A 94 -27.57 -8.43 1.78
N ASN A 95 -27.50 -9.71 2.19
CA ASN A 95 -27.98 -10.19 3.49
C ASN A 95 -26.83 -10.58 4.43
N ARG A 96 -25.58 -10.18 4.13
CA ARG A 96 -24.44 -10.45 5.01
C ARG A 96 -24.65 -9.74 6.35
N LYS A 97 -24.38 -10.46 7.45
CA LYS A 97 -24.53 -9.94 8.82
C LYS A 97 -23.21 -10.04 9.56
N ARG A 98 -22.94 -9.06 10.42
CA ARG A 98 -21.77 -9.09 11.31
C ARG A 98 -22.04 -10.10 12.42
N GLY A 99 -21.38 -11.25 12.35
CA GLY A 99 -21.34 -12.20 13.46
C GLY A 99 -20.45 -11.72 14.60
N VAL A 100 -20.41 -12.48 15.68
CA VAL A 100 -19.59 -12.19 16.88
C VAL A 100 -18.10 -12.09 16.54
N LEU A 101 -17.62 -12.93 15.61
CA LEU A 101 -16.22 -12.97 15.21
C LEU A 101 -15.84 -11.91 14.15
N TYR A 102 -16.79 -11.08 13.70
CA TYR A 102 -16.55 -10.11 12.63
C TYR A 102 -15.37 -9.20 12.95
N TRP A 103 -15.45 -8.44 14.04
CA TRP A 103 -14.43 -7.48 14.42
C TRP A 103 -13.04 -8.08 14.72
N PRO A 104 -12.92 -9.14 15.54
CA PRO A 104 -11.60 -9.71 15.82
C PRO A 104 -10.91 -10.25 14.56
N ILE A 105 -11.65 -10.93 13.66
CA ILE A 105 -11.07 -11.45 12.42
C ILE A 105 -10.79 -10.32 11.42
N PHE A 106 -11.66 -9.31 11.35
CA PHE A 106 -11.47 -8.19 10.41
C PHE A 106 -10.19 -7.40 10.73
N PHE A 107 -9.98 -7.04 12.00
CA PHE A 107 -8.80 -6.29 12.42
C PHE A 107 -7.56 -7.18 12.57
N GLY A 108 -7.71 -8.41 13.07
CA GLY A 108 -6.60 -9.33 13.30
C GLY A 108 -6.06 -10.00 12.03
N ASN A 109 -6.92 -10.23 11.03
CA ASN A 109 -6.58 -11.02 9.84
C ASN A 109 -6.81 -10.23 8.55
N LEU A 110 -8.04 -9.77 8.27
CA LEU A 110 -8.38 -9.21 6.95
C LEU A 110 -7.60 -7.93 6.61
N ILE A 111 -7.49 -6.97 7.53
CA ILE A 111 -6.71 -5.75 7.29
C ILE A 111 -5.22 -6.07 7.04
N PRO A 112 -4.54 -6.85 7.90
CA PRO A 112 -3.17 -7.29 7.65
C PRO A 112 -2.99 -8.03 6.33
N LEU A 113 -3.88 -8.98 5.99
CA LEU A 113 -3.81 -9.76 4.76
C LEU A 113 -4.00 -8.88 3.52
N ASN A 114 -4.98 -7.98 3.54
CA ASN A 114 -5.18 -7.02 2.45
C ASN A 114 -3.95 -6.13 2.27
N ARG A 115 -3.36 -5.65 3.36
CA ARG A 115 -2.14 -4.84 3.30
C ARG A 115 -0.98 -5.65 2.70
N ALA A 116 -0.72 -6.85 3.21
CA ALA A 116 0.34 -7.73 2.72
C ALA A 116 0.18 -8.02 1.22
N PHE A 117 -1.04 -8.31 0.77
CA PHE A 117 -1.34 -8.51 -0.64
C PHE A 117 -0.96 -7.31 -1.52
N TRP A 118 -1.39 -6.11 -1.15
CA TRP A 118 -1.07 -4.89 -1.91
C TRP A 118 0.40 -4.52 -1.82
N ASP A 119 1.05 -4.75 -0.68
CA ASP A 119 2.48 -4.52 -0.50
C ASP A 119 3.29 -5.47 -1.39
N THR A 120 2.95 -6.77 -1.47
CA THR A 120 3.58 -7.72 -2.39
C THR A 120 3.33 -7.35 -3.85
N MET A 121 2.09 -6.97 -4.22
CA MET A 121 1.79 -6.48 -5.57
C MET A 121 2.62 -5.24 -5.94
N HIS A 122 2.85 -4.35 -4.98
CA HIS A 122 3.68 -3.17 -5.18
C HIS A 122 5.16 -3.52 -5.35
N LEU A 123 5.70 -4.39 -4.48
CA LEU A 123 7.09 -4.87 -4.54
C LEU A 123 7.38 -5.59 -5.86
N MET A 124 6.41 -6.31 -6.41
CA MET A 124 6.51 -6.99 -7.71
C MET A 124 6.26 -6.06 -8.91
N ASN A 125 6.09 -4.75 -8.69
CA ASN A 125 5.73 -3.76 -9.71
C ASN A 125 4.43 -4.09 -10.48
N LYS A 126 3.50 -4.82 -9.86
CA LYS A 126 2.20 -5.20 -10.44
C LYS A 126 1.11 -4.17 -10.14
N ALA A 127 1.14 -3.55 -8.95
CA ALA A 127 0.22 -2.48 -8.57
C ALA A 127 0.92 -1.21 -8.09
N GLN A 128 0.38 -0.04 -8.45
CA GLN A 128 0.86 1.26 -7.97
C GLN A 128 0.08 1.77 -6.74
N HIS A 129 -1.08 1.18 -6.45
CA HIS A 129 -1.94 1.62 -5.35
C HIS A 129 -2.37 0.46 -4.47
N SER A 130 -2.41 0.74 -3.17
CA SER A 130 -3.07 -0.12 -2.19
C SER A 130 -4.54 0.28 -2.06
N HIS A 131 -5.43 -0.71 -2.08
CA HIS A 131 -6.85 -0.49 -1.82
C HIS A 131 -7.16 -0.78 -0.36
N ARG A 132 -7.81 0.17 0.32
CA ARG A 132 -8.22 0.00 1.71
C ARG A 132 -9.52 -0.78 1.82
N LEU A 133 -9.64 -1.54 2.90
CA LEU A 133 -10.90 -2.16 3.27
C LEU A 133 -11.82 -1.16 3.99
N ASN A 134 -13.12 -1.33 3.83
CA ASN A 134 -14.15 -0.60 4.55
C ASN A 134 -14.82 -1.51 5.60
N PRO A 135 -14.36 -1.50 6.87
CA PRO A 135 -14.95 -2.32 7.93
C PRO A 135 -16.42 -2.02 8.23
N PHE A 136 -16.90 -0.82 7.87
CA PHE A 136 -18.25 -0.39 8.18
C PHE A 136 -19.28 -0.75 7.10
N LYS A 137 -18.84 -1.29 5.96
CA LYS A 137 -19.71 -1.76 4.88
C LYS A 137 -19.51 -3.25 4.62
N ILE A 138 -20.23 -4.11 5.33
CA ILE A 138 -20.09 -5.58 5.20
C ILE A 138 -20.47 -6.12 3.81
N ASN A 139 -21.39 -5.44 3.13
CA ASN A 139 -21.82 -5.81 1.77
C ASN A 139 -20.85 -5.31 0.69
N GLU A 140 -19.86 -4.49 1.06
CA GLU A 140 -18.91 -3.86 0.14
C GLU A 140 -17.63 -3.51 0.89
N ILE A 141 -16.83 -4.53 1.20
CA ILE A 141 -15.64 -4.33 2.03
C ILE A 141 -14.47 -3.72 1.27
N GLY A 142 -14.49 -3.71 -0.06
CA GLY A 142 -13.43 -3.14 -0.89
C GLY A 142 -13.23 -3.91 -2.19
N LEU A 143 -12.10 -3.64 -2.87
CA LEU A 143 -11.81 -4.23 -4.18
C LEU A 143 -11.58 -5.75 -4.09
N LEU A 144 -10.98 -6.23 -3.01
CA LEU A 144 -10.76 -7.66 -2.77
C LEU A 144 -12.01 -8.38 -2.22
N ASP A 145 -13.19 -7.75 -2.15
CA ASP A 145 -14.42 -8.44 -1.73
C ASP A 145 -14.68 -9.66 -2.64
N PRO A 146 -14.90 -10.87 -2.08
CA PRO A 146 -15.17 -12.08 -2.87
C PRO A 146 -16.23 -11.92 -3.96
N LYS A 147 -17.24 -11.07 -3.74
CA LYS A 147 -18.32 -10.83 -4.72
C LYS A 147 -17.83 -10.25 -6.05
N ASN A 148 -16.68 -9.57 -6.05
CA ASN A 148 -16.17 -8.90 -7.24
C ASN A 148 -15.44 -9.89 -8.17
N PHE A 149 -15.11 -11.10 -7.70
CA PHE A 149 -14.34 -12.09 -8.45
C PHE A 149 -15.24 -13.10 -9.19
N PRO A 150 -14.79 -13.67 -10.31
CA PRO A 150 -15.46 -14.80 -10.95
C PRO A 150 -15.60 -15.97 -9.97
N SER A 151 -16.74 -16.69 -10.04
CA SER A 151 -17.03 -17.76 -9.07
C SER A 151 -16.03 -18.90 -9.13
N ASP A 152 -15.59 -19.28 -10.33
CA ASP A 152 -14.62 -20.36 -10.50
C ASP A 152 -13.25 -20.01 -9.93
N PHE A 153 -12.82 -18.76 -10.10
CA PHE A 153 -11.58 -18.23 -9.54
C PHE A 153 -11.62 -18.27 -8.00
N TYR A 154 -12.71 -17.76 -7.41
CA TYR A 154 -12.91 -17.77 -5.97
C TYR A 154 -12.90 -19.20 -5.39
N LYS A 155 -13.64 -20.12 -5.99
CA LYS A 155 -13.72 -21.51 -5.55
C LYS A 155 -12.38 -22.22 -5.64
N GLN A 156 -11.66 -22.07 -6.75
CA GLN A 156 -10.34 -22.66 -6.92
C GLN A 156 -9.35 -22.15 -5.86
N LEU A 157 -9.31 -20.84 -5.63
CA LEU A 157 -8.44 -20.26 -4.61
C LEU A 157 -8.66 -20.84 -3.20
N LEU A 158 -9.90 -21.16 -2.85
CA LEU A 158 -10.23 -21.78 -1.55
C LEU A 158 -9.71 -23.23 -1.42
N THR A 159 -9.41 -23.90 -2.52
CA THR A 159 -8.78 -25.24 -2.51
C THR A 159 -7.25 -25.19 -2.34
N GLY A 160 -6.66 -24.00 -2.44
CA GLY A 160 -5.20 -23.83 -2.44
C GLY A 160 -4.52 -24.19 -3.77
N LYS A 161 -5.31 -24.41 -4.84
CA LYS A 161 -4.84 -24.70 -6.18
C LYS A 161 -5.52 -23.80 -7.20
N TYR A 162 -4.78 -23.31 -8.20
CA TYR A 162 -5.33 -22.51 -9.28
C TYR A 162 -4.57 -22.78 -10.58
N ASN A 163 -5.27 -23.14 -11.66
CA ASN A 163 -4.67 -23.44 -12.98
C ASN A 163 -3.43 -24.36 -12.91
N GLY A 164 -3.48 -25.40 -12.07
CA GLY A 164 -2.38 -26.36 -11.90
C GLY A 164 -1.24 -25.89 -10.98
N ILE A 165 -1.28 -24.66 -10.49
CA ILE A 165 -0.37 -24.15 -9.46
C ILE A 165 -0.91 -24.53 -8.08
N ASP A 166 -0.15 -25.32 -7.35
CA ASP A 166 -0.41 -25.63 -5.95
C ASP A 166 0.38 -24.66 -5.06
N PHE A 167 -0.33 -23.86 -4.28
CA PHE A 167 0.27 -22.84 -3.41
C PHE A 167 0.00 -23.10 -1.92
N ARG A 168 -0.47 -24.30 -1.58
CA ARG A 168 -0.79 -24.69 -0.18
C ARG A 168 0.42 -24.61 0.75
N ASP A 169 1.61 -24.88 0.22
CA ASP A 169 2.87 -24.95 0.97
C ASP A 169 3.72 -23.67 0.88
N THR A 170 3.19 -22.59 0.30
CA THR A 170 3.91 -21.32 0.19
C THR A 170 4.32 -20.83 1.58
N LYS A 171 5.62 -20.66 1.79
CA LYS A 171 6.18 -20.20 3.07
C LYS A 171 5.91 -18.72 3.26
N VAL A 172 4.84 -18.40 3.98
CA VAL A 172 4.56 -17.04 4.44
C VAL A 172 4.64 -17.02 5.97
N PHE A 173 5.30 -16.00 6.52
CA PHE A 173 5.29 -15.73 7.96
C PHE A 173 3.89 -15.23 8.35
N SER A 174 3.03 -16.14 8.77
CA SER A 174 1.70 -15.84 9.28
C SER A 174 1.46 -16.58 10.60
N MET A 175 0.78 -15.91 11.53
CA MET A 175 0.35 -16.51 12.81
C MET A 175 -0.78 -17.54 12.65
N SER A 176 -1.36 -17.67 11.46
CA SER A 176 -2.38 -18.68 11.14
C SER A 176 -2.30 -19.12 9.68
N ARG A 177 -2.92 -20.26 9.36
CA ARG A 177 -2.98 -20.81 7.99
C ARG A 177 -4.42 -21.12 7.60
N PRO A 178 -4.79 -20.94 6.33
CA PRO A 178 -6.10 -21.33 5.84
C PRO A 178 -6.25 -22.86 5.90
N GLN A 179 -7.47 -23.31 6.19
CA GLN A 179 -7.87 -24.71 6.00
C GLN A 179 -8.43 -24.83 4.59
N TRP A 180 -7.64 -25.40 3.69
CA TRP A 180 -8.01 -25.54 2.29
C TRP A 180 -9.17 -26.51 2.09
N GLU A 181 -10.05 -26.19 1.15
CA GLU A 181 -11.17 -27.05 0.79
C GLU A 181 -10.71 -28.23 -0.07
N GLU A 182 -11.36 -29.38 0.09
CA GLU A 182 -11.13 -30.52 -0.78
C GLU A 182 -11.57 -30.19 -2.21
N SER A 183 -10.65 -30.33 -3.17
CA SER A 183 -10.99 -30.25 -4.59
C SER A 183 -11.94 -31.39 -4.93
N LYS A 184 -13.13 -31.09 -5.47
CA LYS A 184 -14.10 -32.10 -5.93
C LYS A 184 -13.67 -32.84 -7.20
N ASP A 185 -12.37 -32.90 -7.48
CA ASP A 185 -11.80 -33.71 -8.54
C ASP A 185 -11.87 -35.17 -8.08
N THR A 186 -13.05 -35.75 -8.28
CA THR A 186 -13.31 -37.17 -8.09
C THR A 186 -12.71 -37.87 -9.30
N VAL A 187 -11.77 -38.78 -9.03
CA VAL A 187 -11.23 -39.75 -10.00
C VAL A 187 -12.36 -40.59 -10.57
#